data_AF-A0A374W3A0-F1
#
_entry.id   AF-A0A374W3A0-F1
#
_cell.length_a   1.000
_cell.length_b   1.000
_cell.length_c   1.000
_cell.angle_alpha   90.00
_cell.angle_beta   90.00
_cell.angle_gamma   90.00
#
_symmetry.space_group_name_H-M   'P 1'
#
loop_
_entity.id
_entity.type
_entity.pdbx_description
1 polymer ?
#
loop_
_entity_poly.entity_id
_entity_poly.type
_entity_poly.pdbx_seq_one_letter_code
_entity_poly.pdbx_strand_id
1 'polypeptide(L)'
;MKTVHVAAGIIRKDGSDELLAVQRGYGDMQGLWEFPGGKLMRGETPEDAVRRELMEELQVNVTNLRDFYTVEYDYPDFHLSMECYYCSLAKESGEPQKHDRQLDIRWIPRTSLATVEWMPADKGLIDSLIELKEDRLEANGAVNDAETTTADELATKPKHKPKRRSKKRPKPGLLDGIDTSDLSADERELVRRRAAIKKSMKGNKRANTKPELLVRQRLRGAGLTGYRLEWKVPGKPDIAFPGRKIAIFVNGCFWHRCPKCNPSQPKRNVEFWEAKFRRNVERDRTAVAALTQMGWTPITIWECELKKDRIDATMEKVIEQVRAAEPQR
;
A
#
# COMPACT_ATOMS: atom_id res chain seq x y z
N MET A 1 2.46 11.23 -15.26
CA MET A 1 1.70 10.01 -15.59
C MET A 1 0.42 10.00 -14.76
N LYS A 2 -0.74 9.81 -15.39
CA LYS A 2 -2.02 9.69 -14.67
C LYS A 2 -2.10 8.30 -14.04
N THR A 3 -2.65 8.19 -12.84
CA THR A 3 -2.98 6.90 -12.22
C THR A 3 -4.42 6.52 -12.55
N VAL A 4 -4.62 5.29 -12.98
CA VAL A 4 -5.93 4.65 -13.19
C VAL A 4 -6.12 3.65 -12.06
N HIS A 5 -7.19 3.84 -11.30
CA HIS A 5 -7.57 2.95 -10.20
C HIS A 5 -8.59 1.92 -10.69
N VAL A 6 -8.33 0.65 -10.40
CA VAL A 6 -9.16 -0.49 -10.82
C VAL A 6 -9.44 -1.37 -9.60
N ALA A 7 -10.58 -2.07 -9.60
CA ALA A 7 -10.83 -3.17 -8.67
C ALA A 7 -11.18 -4.43 -9.45
N ALA A 8 -10.60 -5.56 -9.05
CA ALA A 8 -10.79 -6.85 -9.70
C ALA A 8 -11.20 -7.93 -8.71
N GLY A 9 -12.03 -8.86 -9.18
CA GLY A 9 -12.57 -9.97 -8.40
C GLY A 9 -11.86 -11.28 -8.71
N ILE A 10 -11.33 -11.92 -7.68
CA ILE A 10 -10.81 -13.28 -7.72
C ILE A 10 -11.90 -14.18 -7.16
N ILE A 11 -12.81 -14.61 -8.04
CA ILE A 11 -13.94 -15.47 -7.66
C ILE A 11 -13.44 -16.89 -7.56
N ARG A 12 -13.69 -17.53 -6.42
CA ARG A 12 -13.40 -18.95 -6.19
C ARG A 12 -14.68 -19.78 -6.33
N LYS A 13 -14.61 -20.90 -7.04
CA LYS A 13 -15.75 -21.83 -7.16
C LYS A 13 -15.91 -22.62 -5.88
N ASP A 14 -17.15 -22.71 -5.41
CA ASP A 14 -17.48 -23.33 -4.14
C ASP A 14 -16.97 -24.79 -4.08
N GLY A 15 -16.44 -25.18 -2.92
CA GLY A 15 -15.86 -26.52 -2.71
C GLY A 15 -14.60 -26.86 -3.54
N SER A 16 -14.06 -25.94 -4.36
CA SER A 16 -12.92 -26.21 -5.24
C SER A 16 -11.76 -25.23 -5.00
N ASP A 17 -10.62 -25.41 -5.69
CA ASP A 17 -9.51 -24.45 -5.75
C ASP A 17 -9.42 -23.79 -7.14
N GLU A 18 -10.53 -23.82 -7.89
CA GLU A 18 -10.64 -23.18 -9.21
C GLU A 18 -11.00 -21.71 -9.06
N LEU A 19 -10.36 -20.86 -9.86
CA LEU A 19 -10.61 -19.43 -9.94
C LEU A 19 -11.21 -19.07 -11.29
N LEU A 20 -12.16 -18.14 -11.29
CA LEU A 20 -12.77 -17.66 -12.53
C LEU A 20 -11.85 -16.64 -13.21
N ALA A 21 -11.56 -16.87 -14.48
CA ALA A 21 -10.81 -15.94 -15.33
C ALA A 21 -11.58 -15.70 -16.62
N VAL A 22 -11.36 -14.53 -17.22
CA VAL A 22 -11.96 -14.14 -18.49
C VAL A 22 -10.87 -13.88 -19.52
N GLN A 23 -11.13 -14.21 -20.78
CA GLN A 23 -10.24 -13.93 -21.88
C GLN A 23 -10.72 -12.68 -22.62
N ARG A 24 -9.84 -11.69 -22.70
CA ARG A 24 -10.16 -10.37 -23.24
C ARG A 24 -10.45 -10.41 -24.75
N GLY A 25 -11.55 -9.80 -25.18
CA GLY A 25 -11.97 -9.75 -26.60
C GLY A 25 -11.79 -8.43 -27.31
N TYR A 26 -11.00 -7.49 -26.75
CA TYR A 26 -10.87 -6.15 -27.31
C TYR A 26 -9.51 -5.48 -27.03
N GLY A 27 -9.15 -4.52 -27.90
CA GLY A 27 -7.93 -3.72 -27.80
C GLY A 27 -6.65 -4.49 -28.14
N ASP A 28 -5.51 -3.81 -28.01
CA ASP A 28 -4.19 -4.33 -28.44
C ASP A 28 -3.72 -5.58 -27.67
N MET A 29 -4.38 -5.91 -26.56
CA MET A 29 -4.11 -7.07 -25.70
C MET A 29 -5.24 -8.11 -25.75
N GLN A 30 -5.99 -8.15 -26.85
CA GLN A 30 -6.99 -9.18 -27.12
C GLN A 30 -6.36 -10.59 -27.05
N GLY A 31 -7.07 -11.55 -26.47
CA GLY A 31 -6.64 -12.93 -26.31
C GLY A 31 -5.90 -13.22 -25.01
N LEU A 32 -5.45 -12.20 -24.28
CA LEU A 32 -4.86 -12.38 -22.94
C LEU A 32 -5.94 -12.61 -21.88
N TRP A 33 -5.57 -13.36 -20.83
CA TRP A 33 -6.41 -13.66 -19.68
C TRP A 33 -6.26 -12.60 -18.59
N GLU A 34 -7.37 -12.24 -17.95
CA GLU A 34 -7.45 -11.30 -16.84
C GLU A 34 -8.49 -11.74 -15.82
N PHE A 35 -8.41 -11.19 -14.60
CA PHE A 35 -9.50 -11.30 -13.64
C PHE A 35 -10.58 -10.26 -13.96
N PRO A 36 -11.87 -10.61 -13.86
CA PRO A 36 -12.98 -9.71 -14.15
C PRO A 36 -12.98 -8.51 -13.19
N GLY A 37 -13.31 -7.33 -13.70
CA GLY A 37 -13.20 -6.09 -12.93
C GLY A 37 -13.04 -4.85 -13.80
N GLY A 38 -12.91 -3.70 -13.15
CA GLY A 38 -12.89 -2.44 -13.90
C GLY A 38 -12.59 -1.20 -13.06
N LYS A 39 -12.72 -0.06 -13.72
CA LYS A 39 -12.22 1.23 -13.22
C LYS A 39 -13.13 1.74 -12.10
N LEU A 40 -12.52 2.27 -11.05
CA LEU A 40 -13.26 2.97 -10.00
C LEU A 40 -13.90 4.24 -10.57
N MET A 41 -15.16 4.45 -10.23
CA MET A 41 -15.86 5.71 -10.48
C MET A 41 -15.53 6.75 -9.41
N ARG A 42 -15.85 8.02 -9.71
CA ARG A 42 -15.58 9.12 -8.79
C ARG A 42 -16.41 8.95 -7.50
N GLY A 43 -15.71 8.79 -6.37
CA GLY A 43 -16.34 8.65 -5.05
C GLY A 43 -16.74 7.22 -4.71
N GLU A 44 -16.54 6.28 -5.63
CA GLU A 44 -16.79 4.84 -5.42
C GLU A 44 -15.67 4.22 -4.58
N THR A 45 -16.03 3.30 -3.69
CA THR A 45 -15.03 2.50 -2.98
C THR A 45 -14.54 1.36 -3.88
N PRO A 46 -13.30 0.86 -3.72
CA PRO A 46 -12.86 -0.28 -4.51
C PRO A 46 -13.74 -1.53 -4.29
N GLU A 47 -14.29 -1.70 -3.08
CA GLU A 47 -15.22 -2.79 -2.77
C GLU A 47 -16.56 -2.66 -3.52
N ASP A 48 -17.10 -1.45 -3.68
CA ASP A 48 -18.31 -1.22 -4.47
C ASP A 48 -18.02 -1.38 -5.97
N ALA A 49 -16.87 -0.89 -6.44
CA ALA A 49 -16.44 -1.01 -7.82
C ALA A 49 -16.37 -2.47 -8.26
N VAL A 50 -15.71 -3.34 -7.49
CA VAL A 50 -15.63 -4.76 -7.86
C VAL A 50 -17.01 -5.43 -7.87
N ARG A 51 -17.92 -5.08 -6.95
CA ARG A 51 -19.30 -5.64 -6.98
C ARG A 51 -20.04 -5.24 -8.24
N ARG A 52 -19.97 -3.95 -8.60
CA ARG A 52 -20.61 -3.43 -9.80
C ARG A 52 -20.03 -4.07 -11.06
N GLU A 53 -18.71 -4.09 -11.19
CA GLU A 53 -18.04 -4.63 -12.38
C GLU A 53 -18.32 -6.13 -12.54
N LEU A 54 -18.30 -6.93 -11.47
CA LEU A 54 -18.65 -8.34 -11.56
C LEU A 54 -20.13 -8.57 -11.90
N MET A 55 -21.04 -7.69 -11.47
CA MET A 55 -22.43 -7.73 -11.90
C MET A 55 -22.56 -7.37 -13.39
N GLU A 56 -21.90 -6.31 -13.85
CA GLU A 56 -21.97 -5.83 -15.23
C GLU A 56 -21.32 -6.81 -16.22
N GLU A 57 -20.15 -7.35 -15.89
CA GLU A 57 -19.39 -8.23 -16.78
C GLU A 57 -19.82 -9.68 -16.72
N LEU A 58 -20.27 -10.15 -15.55
CA LEU A 58 -20.50 -11.57 -15.29
C LEU A 58 -21.92 -11.94 -14.83
N GLN A 59 -22.77 -10.95 -14.57
CA GLN A 59 -24.12 -11.13 -14.03
C GLN A 59 -24.17 -11.85 -12.67
N VAL A 60 -23.11 -11.69 -11.85
CA VAL A 60 -23.03 -12.34 -10.54
C VAL A 60 -23.02 -11.37 -9.39
N ASN A 61 -23.66 -11.79 -8.29
CA ASN A 61 -23.51 -11.16 -6.99
C ASN A 61 -22.40 -11.87 -6.22
N VAL A 62 -21.51 -11.08 -5.63
CA VAL A 62 -20.45 -11.61 -4.78
C VAL A 62 -20.58 -11.14 -3.34
N THR A 63 -19.99 -11.88 -2.42
CA THR A 63 -19.93 -11.60 -0.98
C THR A 63 -18.51 -11.83 -0.47
N ASN A 64 -18.27 -11.54 0.81
CA ASN A 64 -16.99 -11.83 1.50
C ASN A 64 -15.73 -11.29 0.78
N LEU A 65 -15.79 -10.03 0.34
CA LEU A 65 -14.65 -9.37 -0.30
C LEU A 65 -13.48 -9.24 0.67
N ARG A 66 -12.35 -9.84 0.29
CA ARG A 66 -11.12 -9.87 1.08
C ARG A 66 -9.98 -9.32 0.25
N ASP A 67 -9.38 -8.21 0.70
CA ASP A 67 -8.21 -7.62 0.06
C ASP A 67 -7.09 -8.66 -0.03
N PHE A 68 -6.67 -8.99 -1.25
CA PHE A 68 -5.75 -10.08 -1.52
C PHE A 68 -4.42 -9.59 -2.08
N TYR A 69 -4.47 -8.70 -3.06
CA TYR A 69 -3.31 -8.20 -3.76
C TYR A 69 -3.56 -6.79 -4.28
N THR A 70 -2.48 -6.04 -4.48
CA THR A 70 -2.56 -4.77 -5.19
C THR A 70 -1.58 -4.86 -6.36
N VAL A 71 -2.09 -4.87 -7.57
CA VAL A 71 -1.26 -4.81 -8.78
C VAL A 71 -0.88 -3.36 -9.01
N GLU A 72 0.42 -3.10 -9.15
CA GLU A 72 0.98 -1.78 -9.47
C GLU A 72 1.84 -1.94 -10.73
N TYR A 73 1.41 -1.35 -11.85
CA TYR A 73 2.06 -1.55 -13.15
C TYR A 73 2.13 -0.26 -13.96
N ASP A 74 3.29 0.02 -14.57
CA ASP A 74 3.51 1.20 -15.41
C ASP A 74 3.33 0.82 -16.89
N TYR A 75 2.19 1.18 -17.48
CA TYR A 75 2.03 1.20 -18.93
C TYR A 75 2.63 2.50 -19.50
N PRO A 76 2.93 2.56 -20.82
CA PRO A 76 3.53 3.75 -21.43
C PRO A 76 2.78 5.07 -21.13
N ASP A 77 1.45 5.02 -21.13
CA ASP A 77 0.62 6.23 -21.00
C ASP A 77 0.07 6.47 -19.58
N PHE A 78 0.00 5.43 -18.75
CA PHE A 78 -0.63 5.53 -17.43
C PHE A 78 -0.07 4.51 -16.43
N HIS A 79 -0.25 4.82 -15.14
CA HIS A 79 0.01 3.90 -14.05
C HIS A 79 -1.27 3.16 -13.68
N LEU A 80 -1.27 1.84 -13.70
CA LEU A 80 -2.33 0.99 -13.17
C LEU A 80 -2.08 0.76 -11.68
N SER A 81 -3.10 1.02 -10.87
CA SER A 81 -3.17 0.63 -9.46
C SER A 81 -4.47 -0.14 -9.23
N MET A 82 -4.39 -1.46 -9.11
CA MET A 82 -5.54 -2.35 -9.08
C MET A 82 -5.63 -3.11 -7.76
N GLU A 83 -6.71 -2.91 -7.01
CA GLU A 83 -7.02 -3.67 -5.79
C GLU A 83 -7.74 -4.97 -6.16
N CYS A 84 -7.16 -6.11 -5.80
CA CYS A 84 -7.67 -7.44 -6.14
C CYS A 84 -8.27 -8.07 -4.89
N TYR A 85 -9.53 -8.51 -5.00
CA TYR A 85 -10.29 -9.06 -3.89
C TYR A 85 -10.62 -10.52 -4.12
N TYR A 86 -10.31 -11.38 -3.16
CA TYR A 86 -10.99 -12.67 -3.09
C TYR A 86 -12.46 -12.43 -2.78
N CYS A 87 -13.33 -13.16 -3.46
CA CYS A 87 -14.77 -13.08 -3.23
C CYS A 87 -15.44 -14.44 -3.46
N SER A 88 -16.60 -14.60 -2.82
CA SER A 88 -17.46 -15.77 -2.95
C SER A 88 -18.70 -15.40 -3.73
N LEU A 89 -19.23 -16.30 -4.55
CA LEU A 89 -20.56 -16.12 -5.14
C LEU A 89 -21.61 -16.05 -4.02
N ALA A 90 -22.57 -15.13 -4.13
CA ALA A 90 -23.72 -15.09 -3.24
C ALA A 90 -24.58 -16.35 -3.45
N LYS A 91 -25.29 -16.81 -2.41
CA LYS A 91 -26.09 -18.05 -2.50
C LYS A 91 -27.22 -17.94 -3.53
N GLU A 92 -27.73 -16.74 -3.70
CA GLU A 92 -28.77 -16.36 -4.66
C GLU A 92 -28.23 -15.97 -6.04
N SER A 93 -26.90 -15.98 -6.23
CA SER A 93 -26.29 -15.64 -7.51
C SER A 93 -26.45 -16.78 -8.52
N GLY A 94 -26.65 -16.43 -9.79
CA GLY A 94 -26.55 -17.38 -10.90
C GLY A 94 -25.09 -17.77 -11.20
N GLU A 95 -24.93 -18.68 -12.16
CA GLU A 95 -23.62 -19.04 -12.73
C GLU A 95 -23.04 -17.85 -13.53
N PRO A 96 -21.72 -17.60 -13.46
CA PRO A 96 -21.08 -16.54 -14.22
C PRO A 96 -21.29 -16.70 -15.73
N GLN A 97 -21.69 -15.60 -16.39
CA GLN A 97 -21.86 -15.55 -17.84
C GLN A 97 -20.91 -14.54 -18.45
N LYS A 98 -20.21 -14.89 -19.54
CA LYS A 98 -19.31 -13.94 -20.18
C LYS A 98 -20.07 -12.79 -20.85
N HIS A 99 -19.53 -11.59 -20.77
CA HIS A 99 -19.99 -10.46 -21.57
C HIS A 99 -19.54 -10.61 -23.04
N ASP A 100 -20.21 -9.94 -23.98
CA ASP A 100 -19.88 -9.96 -25.43
C ASP A 100 -18.45 -9.48 -25.74
N ARG A 101 -17.84 -8.74 -24.81
CA ARG A 101 -16.47 -8.22 -24.93
C ARG A 101 -15.41 -9.23 -24.49
N GLN A 102 -15.82 -10.39 -24.02
CA GLN A 102 -14.94 -11.48 -23.59
C GLN A 102 -15.01 -12.61 -24.62
N LEU A 103 -13.85 -13.11 -25.02
CA LEU A 103 -13.76 -14.26 -25.94
C LEU A 103 -14.16 -15.55 -25.22
N ASP A 104 -13.73 -15.68 -23.96
CA ASP A 104 -13.92 -16.90 -23.18
C ASP A 104 -14.02 -16.60 -21.69
N ILE A 105 -14.57 -17.56 -20.94
CA ILE A 105 -14.68 -17.56 -19.48
C ILE A 105 -14.40 -18.97 -18.98
N ARG A 106 -13.49 -19.12 -18.01
CA ARG A 106 -13.12 -20.45 -17.50
C ARG A 106 -12.89 -20.44 -16.00
N TRP A 107 -13.29 -21.54 -15.38
CA TRP A 107 -12.77 -21.96 -14.09
C TRP A 107 -11.41 -22.61 -14.33
N ILE A 108 -10.35 -22.03 -13.77
CA ILE A 108 -8.98 -22.51 -13.92
C ILE A 108 -8.48 -22.93 -12.53
N PRO A 109 -8.04 -24.19 -12.34
CA PRO A 109 -7.38 -24.60 -11.11
C PRO A 109 -6.17 -23.73 -10.83
N ARG A 110 -5.93 -23.34 -9.57
CA ARG A 110 -4.78 -22.48 -9.22
C ARG A 110 -3.42 -22.99 -9.70
N THR A 111 -3.21 -24.31 -9.65
CA THR A 111 -2.00 -24.96 -10.19
C THR A 111 -1.85 -24.88 -11.70
N SER A 112 -2.93 -24.57 -12.40
CA SER A 112 -2.95 -24.45 -13.86
C SER A 112 -2.99 -22.99 -14.31
N LEU A 113 -2.91 -22.00 -13.42
CA LEU A 113 -2.91 -20.59 -13.83
C LEU A 113 -1.73 -20.27 -14.76
N ALA A 114 -0.58 -20.91 -14.56
CA ALA A 114 0.60 -20.72 -15.41
C ALA A 114 0.44 -21.27 -16.85
N THR A 115 -0.63 -22.00 -17.16
CA THR A 115 -0.83 -22.61 -18.49
C THR A 115 -1.52 -21.68 -19.49
N VAL A 116 -2.01 -20.52 -19.05
CA VAL A 116 -2.65 -19.52 -19.91
C VAL A 116 -1.83 -18.23 -19.94
N GLU A 117 -1.96 -17.47 -21.04
CA GLU A 117 -1.26 -16.20 -21.20
C GLU A 117 -2.02 -15.07 -20.51
N TRP A 118 -1.51 -14.64 -19.36
CA TRP A 118 -2.07 -13.54 -18.59
C TRP A 118 -1.64 -12.16 -19.08
N MET A 119 -2.47 -11.17 -18.78
CA MET A 119 -2.11 -9.77 -18.86
C MET A 119 -0.75 -9.51 -18.16
N PRO A 120 0.15 -8.71 -18.75
CA PRO A 120 1.46 -8.44 -18.16
C PRO A 120 1.40 -7.91 -16.72
N ALA A 121 0.39 -7.09 -16.40
CA ALA A 121 0.19 -6.54 -15.07
C ALA A 121 -0.21 -7.60 -14.03
N ASP A 122 -0.84 -8.71 -14.44
CA ASP A 122 -1.38 -9.71 -13.53
C ASP A 122 -0.35 -10.78 -13.15
N LYS A 123 0.79 -10.88 -13.85
CA LYS A 123 1.80 -11.93 -13.61
C LYS A 123 2.21 -12.08 -12.14
N GLY A 124 2.54 -10.97 -11.46
CA GLY A 124 2.92 -11.01 -10.04
C GLY A 124 1.78 -11.36 -9.08
N LEU A 125 0.53 -11.11 -9.49
CA LEU A 125 -0.67 -11.58 -8.80
C LEU A 125 -0.80 -13.11 -8.98
N ILE A 126 -0.61 -13.61 -10.20
CA ILE A 126 -0.67 -15.05 -10.52
C ILE A 126 0.38 -15.84 -9.75
N ASP A 127 1.63 -15.39 -9.73
CA ASP A 127 2.68 -16.04 -8.93
C ASP A 127 2.29 -16.13 -7.46
N SER A 128 1.72 -15.06 -6.91
CA SER A 128 1.25 -15.03 -5.52
C SER A 128 0.05 -15.95 -5.26
N LEU A 129 -0.81 -16.16 -6.26
CA LEU A 129 -1.94 -17.09 -6.19
C LEU A 129 -1.46 -18.55 -6.26
N ILE A 130 -0.40 -18.84 -7.00
CA ILE A 130 0.19 -20.18 -7.11
C ILE A 130 0.89 -20.56 -5.79
N GLU A 131 1.76 -19.68 -5.27
CA GLU A 131 2.54 -19.90 -4.04
C GLU A 131 1.66 -20.26 -2.82
N LEU A 132 0.50 -19.60 -2.67
CA LEU A 132 -0.41 -19.84 -1.54
C LEU A 132 -0.99 -21.25 -1.45
N LYS A 133 -0.80 -22.10 -2.47
CA LYS A 133 -1.22 -23.50 -2.41
C LYS A 133 -0.18 -24.38 -1.72
N GLU A 134 1.10 -24.04 -1.86
CA GLU A 134 2.20 -24.82 -1.29
C GLU A 134 2.14 -24.80 0.25
N ASP A 135 1.81 -23.65 0.85
CA ASP A 135 1.58 -23.51 2.30
C ASP A 135 0.48 -24.47 2.83
N ARG A 136 -0.55 -24.78 2.02
CA ARG A 136 -1.63 -25.73 2.43
C ARG A 136 -1.21 -27.19 2.35
N LEU A 137 -0.24 -27.54 1.49
CA LEU A 137 0.27 -28.90 1.38
C LEU A 137 1.31 -29.18 2.46
N GLU A 138 2.14 -28.20 2.80
CA GLU A 138 3.12 -28.32 3.90
C GLU A 138 2.44 -28.34 5.29
N ALA A 139 1.40 -27.54 5.52
CA ALA A 139 0.67 -27.53 6.80
C ALA A 139 -0.13 -28.83 7.06
N ASN A 140 -0.52 -29.56 6.01
CA ASN A 140 -1.24 -30.84 6.12
C ASN A 140 -0.30 -32.06 6.26
N GLY A 141 1.01 -31.89 6.08
CA GLY A 141 2.01 -32.95 6.21
C GLY A 141 2.63 -33.07 7.62
N ALA A 142 2.34 -32.14 8.53
CA ALA A 142 2.97 -32.03 9.84
C ALA A 142 1.96 -32.09 11.00
N VAL A 143 1.16 -33.17 11.07
CA VAL A 143 0.49 -33.55 12.33
C VAL A 143 0.52 -35.08 12.45
N ASN A 144 1.61 -35.59 13.03
CA ASN A 144 1.64 -36.85 13.78
C ASN A 144 2.73 -36.69 14.83
N ASP A 145 2.33 -36.40 16.07
CA ASP A 145 2.72 -37.11 17.29
C ASP A 145 2.53 -36.25 18.55
N ALA A 146 2.21 -36.98 19.64
CA ALA A 146 2.22 -36.60 21.06
C ALA A 146 0.92 -36.10 21.71
N GLU A 147 0.13 -37.09 22.13
CA GLU A 147 -0.24 -37.41 23.53
C GLU A 147 -0.64 -36.35 24.57
N THR A 148 -1.77 -36.68 25.17
CA THR A 148 -2.45 -36.16 26.35
C THR A 148 -1.65 -36.29 27.65
N THR A 149 -1.62 -35.24 28.48
CA THR A 149 -1.56 -35.37 29.95
C THR A 149 -2.30 -34.23 30.67
N THR A 150 -3.02 -34.60 31.71
CA THR A 150 -3.93 -33.81 32.59
C THR A 150 -3.26 -33.19 33.83
N ALA A 151 -4.02 -32.30 34.50
CA ALA A 151 -3.86 -31.70 35.85
C ALA A 151 -2.90 -30.48 35.93
N ASP A 152 -3.06 -29.47 36.79
CA ASP A 152 -3.82 -29.28 38.03
C ASP A 152 -3.95 -27.76 38.34
N GLU A 153 -4.78 -27.42 39.33
CA GLU A 153 -5.23 -26.09 39.73
C GLU A 153 -4.28 -25.34 40.71
N LEU A 154 -4.57 -24.03 40.91
CA LEU A 154 -4.24 -23.12 42.04
C LEU A 154 -2.96 -22.25 42.00
N ALA A 155 -3.15 -20.92 41.98
CA ALA A 155 -3.09 -20.04 43.17
C ALA A 155 -2.89 -18.55 42.82
N THR A 156 -3.78 -17.72 43.35
CA THR A 156 -3.87 -16.25 43.25
C THR A 156 -2.89 -15.47 44.12
N LYS A 157 -2.45 -14.27 43.65
CA LYS A 157 -1.96 -13.13 44.48
C LYS A 157 -2.29 -11.75 43.82
N PRO A 158 -2.28 -10.62 44.57
CA PRO A 158 -3.41 -9.69 44.67
C PRO A 158 -3.46 -8.50 43.69
N LYS A 159 -4.69 -8.00 43.51
CA LYS A 159 -5.10 -6.89 42.63
C LYS A 159 -4.70 -5.53 43.20
N HIS A 160 -4.03 -4.70 42.40
CA HIS A 160 -3.92 -3.26 42.63
C HIS A 160 -5.07 -2.53 41.91
N LYS A 161 -5.80 -1.65 42.62
CA LYS A 161 -6.98 -0.92 42.10
C LYS A 161 -6.59 0.01 40.93
N PRO A 162 -7.15 -0.13 39.72
CA PRO A 162 -6.96 0.86 38.67
C PRO A 162 -7.90 2.06 38.89
N LYS A 163 -7.32 3.26 38.87
CA LYS A 163 -8.04 4.54 38.84
C LYS A 163 -9.00 4.57 37.63
N ARG A 164 -10.22 5.06 37.83
CA ARG A 164 -11.28 5.19 36.81
C ARG A 164 -10.76 5.97 35.59
N ARG A 165 -10.34 5.24 34.54
CA ARG A 165 -10.19 5.79 33.18
C ARG A 165 -11.57 5.84 32.56
N SER A 166 -11.94 7.00 32.03
CA SER A 166 -13.07 7.15 31.12
C SER A 166 -13.02 6.05 30.05
N LYS A 167 -14.11 5.27 29.92
CA LYS A 167 -14.21 4.17 28.94
C LYS A 167 -14.08 4.76 27.53
N LYS A 168 -12.86 4.80 26.99
CA LYS A 168 -12.65 5.00 25.55
C LYS A 168 -13.38 3.87 24.84
N ARG A 169 -14.26 4.20 23.89
CA ARG A 169 -14.81 3.23 22.95
C ARG A 169 -13.65 2.38 22.42
N PRO A 170 -13.74 1.03 22.45
CA PRO A 170 -12.70 0.19 21.89
C PRO A 170 -12.52 0.61 20.43
N LYS A 171 -11.26 0.82 20.04
CA LYS A 171 -10.96 1.11 18.63
C LYS A 171 -11.35 -0.14 17.85
N PRO A 172 -12.03 -0.02 16.70
CA PRO A 172 -12.35 -1.18 15.91
C PRO A 172 -11.07 -1.95 15.56
N GLY A 173 -11.14 -3.26 15.73
CA GLY A 173 -10.12 -4.21 15.32
C GLY A 173 -9.84 -4.11 13.82
N LEU A 174 -8.69 -4.63 13.41
CA LEU A 174 -8.24 -4.54 12.01
C LEU A 174 -9.13 -5.34 11.04
N LEU A 175 -9.87 -6.31 11.57
CA LEU A 175 -10.80 -7.19 10.84
C LEU A 175 -12.27 -6.89 11.16
N ASP A 176 -12.58 -5.83 11.91
CA ASP A 176 -13.96 -5.51 12.27
C ASP A 176 -14.78 -5.25 11.00
N GLY A 177 -15.83 -6.05 10.78
CA GLY A 177 -16.68 -5.99 9.59
C GLY A 177 -16.26 -6.91 8.44
N ILE A 178 -15.19 -7.71 8.60
CA ILE A 178 -14.80 -8.75 7.64
C ILE A 178 -15.19 -10.12 8.24
N ASP A 179 -16.10 -10.82 7.58
CA ASP A 179 -16.35 -12.22 7.93
C ASP A 179 -15.12 -13.06 7.57
N THR A 180 -14.59 -13.75 8.55
CA THR A 180 -13.40 -14.61 8.44
C THR A 180 -13.66 -16.00 9.02
N SER A 181 -14.91 -16.33 9.31
CA SER A 181 -15.30 -17.57 9.99
C SER A 181 -15.07 -18.83 9.15
N ASP A 182 -15.17 -18.70 7.82
CA ASP A 182 -14.92 -19.70 6.78
C ASP A 182 -13.45 -19.80 6.36
N LEU A 183 -12.56 -18.98 6.94
CA LEU A 183 -11.15 -18.94 6.57
C LEU A 183 -10.28 -19.89 7.41
N SER A 184 -9.33 -20.53 6.74
CA SER A 184 -8.19 -21.17 7.40
C SER A 184 -7.35 -20.16 8.22
N ALA A 185 -6.44 -20.66 9.05
CA ALA A 185 -5.58 -19.79 9.86
C ALA A 185 -4.69 -18.88 8.98
N ASP A 186 -4.14 -19.43 7.90
CA ASP A 186 -3.24 -18.70 7.00
C ASP A 186 -3.97 -17.63 6.20
N GLU A 187 -5.18 -17.94 5.71
CA GLU A 187 -6.02 -16.96 5.02
C GLU A 187 -6.41 -15.81 5.96
N ARG A 188 -6.71 -16.09 7.24
CA ARG A 188 -6.98 -15.05 8.24
C ARG A 188 -5.79 -14.14 8.48
N GLU A 189 -4.58 -14.71 8.56
CA GLU A 189 -3.37 -13.92 8.75
C GLU A 189 -3.04 -13.08 7.51
N LEU A 190 -3.26 -13.61 6.31
CA LEU A 190 -3.12 -12.85 5.08
C LEU A 190 -4.05 -11.63 5.05
N VAL A 191 -5.35 -11.83 5.34
CA VAL A 191 -6.33 -10.73 5.39
C VAL A 191 -5.94 -9.70 6.44
N ARG A 192 -5.49 -10.13 7.62
CA ARG A 192 -5.00 -9.23 8.67
C ARG A 192 -3.81 -8.41 8.17
N ARG A 193 -2.81 -9.05 7.58
CA ARG A 193 -1.61 -8.40 7.06
C ARG A 193 -1.96 -7.38 5.97
N ARG A 194 -2.88 -7.73 5.08
CA ARG A 194 -3.38 -6.86 4.00
C ARG A 194 -4.12 -5.65 4.53
N ALA A 195 -5.04 -5.84 5.46
CA ALA A 195 -5.70 -4.74 6.16
C ALA A 195 -4.69 -3.79 6.87
N ALA A 196 -3.61 -4.33 7.45
CA ALA A 196 -2.55 -3.52 8.06
C ALA A 196 -1.80 -2.67 7.02
N ILE A 197 -1.45 -3.27 5.87
CA ILE A 197 -0.79 -2.58 4.76
C ILE A 197 -1.70 -1.48 4.20
N LYS A 198 -2.97 -1.80 3.88
CA LYS A 198 -3.96 -0.83 3.37
C LYS A 198 -4.14 0.34 4.33
N LYS A 199 -4.24 0.06 5.64
CA LYS A 199 -4.30 1.10 6.68
C LYS A 199 -3.04 1.94 6.76
N SER A 200 -1.86 1.34 6.63
CA SER A 200 -0.59 2.06 6.62
C SER A 200 -0.47 2.96 5.38
N MET A 201 -0.82 2.46 4.20
CA MET A 201 -0.78 3.20 2.94
C MET A 201 -1.78 4.37 2.95
N LYS A 202 -3.01 4.16 3.44
CA LYS A 202 -4.01 5.21 3.63
C LYS A 202 -3.58 6.29 4.63
N GLY A 203 -2.69 5.94 5.57
CA GLY A 203 -2.12 6.87 6.54
C GLY A 203 -1.03 7.78 5.97
N ASN A 204 -0.45 7.44 4.81
CA ASN A 204 0.61 8.23 4.19
C ASN A 204 0.03 9.52 3.60
N LYS A 205 0.54 10.65 4.07
CA LYS A 205 0.11 11.98 3.65
C LYS A 205 1.11 12.59 2.69
N ARG A 206 0.63 13.34 1.71
CA ARG A 206 1.47 14.06 0.74
C ARG A 206 2.20 15.29 1.32
N ALA A 207 1.71 15.82 2.44
CA ALA A 207 2.19 17.04 3.08
C ALA A 207 1.70 17.11 4.52
N ASN A 208 2.29 18.02 5.30
CA ASN A 208 2.06 18.15 6.74
C ASN A 208 2.28 16.82 7.46
N THR A 209 3.31 16.08 7.03
CA THR A 209 3.77 14.89 7.75
C THR A 209 4.30 15.28 9.13
N LYS A 210 4.41 14.31 10.05
CA LYS A 210 4.94 14.60 11.39
C LYS A 210 6.36 15.19 11.35
N PRO A 211 7.30 14.68 10.54
CA PRO A 211 8.63 15.29 10.37
C PRO A 211 8.56 16.75 9.90
N GLU A 212 7.76 17.05 8.87
CA GLU A 212 7.60 18.43 8.37
C GLU A 212 7.09 19.38 9.46
N LEU A 213 6.04 18.97 10.19
CA LEU A 213 5.46 19.77 11.26
C LEU A 213 6.47 20.03 12.39
N LEU A 214 7.31 19.03 12.68
CA LEU A 214 8.34 19.13 13.71
C LEU A 214 9.46 20.09 13.30
N VAL A 215 9.97 20.02 12.07
CA VAL A 215 10.94 20.99 11.53
C VAL A 215 10.36 22.40 11.58
N ARG A 216 9.11 22.57 11.15
CA ARG A 216 8.39 23.86 11.19
C ARG A 216 8.25 24.41 12.61
N GLN A 217 7.96 23.55 13.59
CA GLN A 217 7.88 23.94 14.99
C GLN A 217 9.24 24.44 15.50
N ARG A 218 10.33 23.74 15.17
CA ARG A 218 11.70 24.09 15.59
C ARG A 218 12.19 25.39 14.95
N LEU A 219 11.94 25.59 13.65
CA LEU A 219 12.23 26.85 12.97
C LEU A 219 11.49 28.04 13.60
N ARG A 220 10.19 27.87 13.90
CA ARG A 220 9.41 28.92 14.59
C ARG A 220 9.94 29.22 15.98
N GLY A 221 10.29 28.19 16.76
CA GLY A 221 10.89 28.34 18.08
C GLY A 221 12.23 29.08 18.06
N ALA A 222 12.95 29.02 16.93
CA ALA A 222 14.21 29.75 16.71
C ALA A 222 14.03 31.17 16.12
N GLY A 223 12.79 31.65 15.98
CA GLY A 223 12.45 32.96 15.40
C GLY A 223 12.40 32.99 13.87
N LEU A 224 12.58 31.86 13.18
CA LEU A 224 12.58 31.77 11.72
C LEU A 224 11.17 31.52 11.18
N THR A 225 10.30 32.53 11.26
CA THR A 225 8.86 32.42 10.92
C THR A 225 8.51 32.81 9.48
N GLY A 226 9.41 33.50 8.77
CA GLY A 226 9.18 34.06 7.42
C GLY A 226 9.16 33.07 6.25
N TYR A 227 9.21 31.76 6.50
CA TYR A 227 9.19 30.76 5.43
C TYR A 227 7.84 30.71 4.69
N ARG A 228 7.85 30.09 3.52
CA ARG A 228 6.69 29.75 2.69
C ARG A 228 6.65 28.25 2.49
N LEU A 229 5.44 27.72 2.35
CA LEU A 229 5.18 26.35 1.96
C LEU A 229 4.77 26.35 0.48
N GLU A 230 4.88 25.21 -0.19
CA GLU A 230 4.42 25.03 -1.58
C GLU A 230 5.04 26.05 -2.56
N TRP A 231 6.28 26.50 -2.30
CA TRP A 231 6.96 27.47 -3.14
C TRP A 231 7.33 26.86 -4.51
N LYS A 232 7.08 27.61 -5.58
CA LYS A 232 7.19 27.12 -6.97
C LYS A 232 8.64 27.17 -7.48
N VAL A 233 9.48 26.28 -6.96
CA VAL A 233 10.87 26.05 -7.40
C VAL A 233 11.10 24.55 -7.64
N PRO A 234 12.20 24.15 -8.33
CA PRO A 234 12.48 22.74 -8.58
C PRO A 234 12.41 21.90 -7.31
N GLY A 235 11.83 20.71 -7.41
CA GLY A 235 11.61 19.80 -6.29
C GLY A 235 10.42 20.11 -5.37
N LYS A 236 9.82 21.32 -5.44
CA LYS A 236 8.74 21.76 -4.53
C LYS A 236 9.10 21.54 -3.06
N PRO A 237 10.09 22.29 -2.53
CA PRO A 237 10.57 22.09 -1.15
C PRO A 237 9.43 22.22 -0.14
N ASP A 238 9.52 21.42 0.92
CA ASP A 238 8.53 21.43 2.01
C ASP A 238 8.49 22.80 2.70
N ILE A 239 9.65 23.44 2.82
CA ILE A 239 9.81 24.75 3.44
C ILE A 239 10.79 25.57 2.58
N ALA A 240 10.41 26.80 2.22
CA ALA A 240 11.27 27.71 1.48
C ALA A 240 11.44 29.05 2.21
N PHE A 241 12.62 29.64 2.16
CA PHE A 241 12.87 31.04 2.48
C PHE A 241 13.24 31.79 1.20
N PRO A 242 12.27 32.31 0.43
CA PRO A 242 12.55 32.89 -0.89
C PRO A 242 13.54 34.05 -0.85
N GLY A 243 13.40 34.95 0.13
CA GLY A 243 14.33 36.07 0.31
C GLY A 243 15.76 35.65 0.63
N ARG A 244 15.99 34.43 1.14
CA ARG A 244 17.34 33.88 1.42
C ARG A 244 17.76 32.85 0.36
N LYS A 245 16.91 32.57 -0.63
CA LYS A 245 17.00 31.45 -1.56
C LYS A 245 17.33 30.11 -0.89
N ILE A 246 16.69 29.79 0.23
CA ILE A 246 16.84 28.47 0.87
C ILE A 246 15.64 27.59 0.56
N ALA A 247 15.91 26.35 0.19
CA ALA A 247 14.92 25.29 -0.02
C ALA A 247 15.21 24.12 0.92
N ILE A 248 14.29 23.82 1.85
CA ILE A 248 14.44 22.72 2.81
C ILE A 248 13.52 21.57 2.39
N PHE A 249 14.11 20.38 2.27
CA PHE A 249 13.44 19.11 1.99
C PHE A 249 13.47 18.22 3.22
N VAL A 250 12.31 17.76 3.69
CA VAL A 250 12.14 16.87 4.82
C VAL A 250 11.84 15.46 4.30
N ASN A 251 12.91 14.72 4.01
CA ASN A 251 12.82 13.46 3.28
C ASN A 251 12.51 12.29 4.22
N GLY A 252 11.40 11.59 3.95
CA GLY A 252 11.11 10.29 4.55
C GLY A 252 12.14 9.24 4.14
N CYS A 253 12.74 8.53 5.11
CA CYS A 253 13.88 7.65 4.84
C CYS A 253 13.55 6.49 3.89
N PHE A 254 12.33 5.96 4.00
CA PHE A 254 11.82 4.91 3.12
C PHE A 254 11.58 5.41 1.69
N TRP A 255 10.92 6.56 1.51
CA TRP A 255 10.50 7.02 0.18
C TRP A 255 11.65 7.52 -0.69
N HIS A 256 12.64 8.14 -0.05
CA HIS A 256 13.79 8.79 -0.69
C HIS A 256 15.09 7.98 -0.53
N ARG A 257 15.00 6.74 -0.02
CA ARG A 257 16.13 5.81 0.17
C ARG A 257 17.32 6.46 0.89
N CYS A 258 17.10 6.81 2.16
CA CYS A 258 18.10 7.48 2.98
C CYS A 258 19.44 6.71 2.98
N PRO A 259 20.57 7.37 2.63
CA PRO A 259 21.88 6.72 2.57
C PRO A 259 22.47 6.40 3.95
N LYS A 260 21.91 6.98 5.02
CA LYS A 260 22.36 6.79 6.42
C LYS A 260 21.65 5.64 7.11
N CYS A 261 20.63 5.08 6.48
CA CYS A 261 19.81 4.01 7.05
C CYS A 261 19.85 2.81 6.11
N ASN A 262 19.30 1.69 6.57
CA ASN A 262 18.94 0.56 5.72
C ASN A 262 17.40 0.46 5.66
N PRO A 263 16.71 1.28 4.83
CA PRO A 263 15.26 1.24 4.76
C PRO A 263 14.78 -0.11 4.24
N SER A 264 13.69 -0.63 4.80
CA SER A 264 13.16 -1.93 4.39
C SER A 264 12.79 -1.97 2.90
N GLN A 265 12.96 -3.16 2.30
CA GLN A 265 12.53 -3.45 0.94
C GLN A 265 11.17 -4.16 0.96
N PRO A 266 10.18 -3.68 0.16
CA PRO A 266 8.93 -4.41 -0.03
C PRO A 266 9.18 -5.80 -0.63
N LYS A 267 8.52 -6.83 -0.09
CA LYS A 267 8.64 -8.22 -0.56
C LYS A 267 7.75 -8.56 -1.76
N ARG A 268 6.77 -7.72 -2.07
CA ARG A 268 5.83 -7.89 -3.21
C ARG A 268 5.86 -6.64 -4.08
N ASN A 269 5.59 -6.78 -5.38
CA ASN A 269 5.77 -5.73 -6.39
C ASN A 269 7.19 -5.13 -6.37
N VAL A 270 8.20 -5.99 -6.21
CA VAL A 270 9.59 -5.56 -5.97
C VAL A 270 10.07 -4.62 -7.07
N GLU A 271 9.90 -5.03 -8.34
CA GLU A 271 10.34 -4.24 -9.51
C GLU A 271 9.69 -2.85 -9.55
N PHE A 272 8.37 -2.77 -9.29
CA PHE A 272 7.67 -1.50 -9.21
C PHE A 272 8.25 -0.61 -8.11
N TRP A 273 8.44 -1.17 -6.91
CA TRP A 273 8.98 -0.42 -5.78
C TRP A 273 10.41 0.05 -6.02
N GLU A 274 11.28 -0.78 -6.59
CA GLU A 274 12.64 -0.42 -6.97
C GLU A 274 12.66 0.68 -8.02
N ALA A 275 11.86 0.55 -9.08
CA ALA A 275 11.73 1.57 -10.11
C ALA A 275 11.19 2.88 -9.51
N LYS A 276 10.23 2.82 -8.60
CA LYS A 276 9.67 3.99 -7.89
C LYS A 276 10.70 4.66 -7.00
N PHE A 277 11.46 3.91 -6.21
CA PHE A 277 12.53 4.44 -5.38
C PHE A 277 13.62 5.08 -6.22
N ARG A 278 14.06 4.42 -7.30
CA ARG A 278 15.05 4.96 -8.25
C ARG A 278 14.57 6.28 -8.85
N ARG A 279 13.32 6.35 -9.33
CA ARG A 279 12.71 7.59 -9.86
C ARG A 279 12.66 8.70 -8.81
N ASN A 280 12.39 8.37 -7.55
CA ASN A 280 12.39 9.37 -6.47
C ASN A 280 13.78 9.93 -6.22
N VAL A 281 14.78 9.06 -6.07
CA VAL A 281 16.18 9.47 -5.86
C VAL A 281 16.68 10.32 -7.02
N GLU A 282 16.39 9.93 -8.27
CA GLU A 282 16.81 10.69 -9.44
C GLU A 282 16.13 12.07 -9.52
N ARG A 283 14.84 12.12 -9.19
CA ARG A 283 14.10 13.39 -9.10
C ARG A 283 14.67 14.31 -8.03
N ASP A 284 15.03 13.77 -6.87
CA ASP A 284 15.64 14.54 -5.79
C ASP A 284 16.99 15.14 -6.23
N ARG A 285 17.84 14.33 -6.88
CA ARG A 285 19.12 14.79 -7.44
C ARG A 285 18.94 15.89 -8.48
N THR A 286 18.03 15.68 -9.42
CA THR A 286 17.71 16.68 -10.46
C THR A 286 17.21 17.98 -9.84
N ALA A 287 16.34 17.90 -8.83
CA ALA A 287 15.81 19.07 -8.14
C ALA A 287 16.90 19.85 -7.39
N VAL A 288 17.78 19.16 -6.67
CA VAL A 288 18.92 19.76 -5.96
C VAL A 288 19.84 20.46 -6.95
N ALA A 289 20.22 19.81 -8.05
CA ALA A 289 21.08 20.40 -9.07
C ALA A 289 20.47 21.66 -9.69
N ALA A 290 19.19 21.62 -10.05
CA ALA A 290 18.48 22.77 -10.61
C ALA A 290 18.38 23.94 -9.62
N LEU A 291 18.10 23.66 -8.33
CA LEU A 291 18.08 24.68 -7.28
C LEU A 291 19.45 25.35 -7.14
N THR A 292 20.52 24.57 -7.05
CA THR A 292 21.88 25.10 -6.94
C THR A 292 22.23 25.98 -8.14
N GLN A 293 21.87 25.58 -9.37
CA GLN A 293 22.08 26.38 -10.57
C GLN A 293 21.31 27.71 -10.53
N MET A 294 20.14 27.74 -9.89
CA MET A 294 19.33 28.95 -9.68
C MET A 294 19.84 29.82 -8.50
N GLY A 295 20.96 29.45 -7.87
CA GLY A 295 21.51 30.14 -6.70
C GLY A 295 20.73 29.90 -5.42
N TRP A 296 19.95 28.80 -5.36
CA TRP A 296 19.31 28.34 -4.13
C TRP A 296 20.23 27.41 -3.36
N THR A 297 20.13 27.47 -2.04
CA THR A 297 20.77 26.53 -1.11
C THR A 297 19.77 25.45 -0.72
N PRO A 298 19.87 24.23 -1.28
CA PRO A 298 19.06 23.10 -0.86
C PRO A 298 19.59 22.52 0.46
N ILE A 299 18.69 22.29 1.42
CA ILE A 299 18.97 21.62 2.70
C ILE A 299 18.09 20.38 2.78
N THR A 300 18.70 19.19 2.85
CA THR A 300 17.96 17.94 3.04
C THR A 300 18.06 17.51 4.50
N ILE A 301 16.91 17.33 5.13
CA ILE A 301 16.76 16.78 6.48
C ILE A 301 16.10 15.42 6.35
N TRP A 302 16.75 14.36 6.82
CA TRP A 302 16.19 13.03 6.79
C TRP A 302 15.32 12.75 8.02
N GLU A 303 14.23 12.00 7.85
CA GLU A 303 13.35 11.60 8.95
C GLU A 303 14.11 10.95 10.12
N CYS A 304 15.14 10.16 9.84
CA CYS A 304 15.95 9.53 10.87
C CYS A 304 16.76 10.53 11.73
N GLU A 305 17.07 11.70 11.21
CA GLU A 305 17.78 12.78 11.91
C GLU A 305 16.85 13.54 12.86
N LEU A 306 15.53 13.43 12.66
CA LEU A 306 14.50 14.06 13.48
C LEU A 306 14.02 13.18 14.64
N LYS A 307 14.68 12.05 14.90
CA LYS A 307 14.42 11.24 16.10
C LYS A 307 14.92 11.96 17.36
N LYS A 308 14.34 11.58 18.50
CA LYS A 308 14.52 12.24 19.80
C LYS A 308 15.99 12.48 20.19
N ASP A 309 16.87 11.56 19.83
CA ASP A 309 18.30 11.57 20.15
C ASP A 309 19.16 12.43 19.21
N ARG A 310 18.66 12.79 18.03
CA ARG A 310 19.43 13.51 16.99
C ARG A 310 18.84 14.86 16.59
N ILE A 311 17.58 15.11 16.95
CA ILE A 311 16.85 16.28 16.47
C ILE A 311 17.49 17.61 16.86
N ASP A 312 18.01 17.74 18.08
CA ASP A 312 18.55 19.01 18.57
C ASP A 312 19.79 19.41 17.76
N ALA A 313 20.76 18.50 17.64
CA ALA A 313 21.97 18.72 16.84
C ALA A 313 21.67 18.92 15.35
N THR A 314 20.66 18.23 14.82
CA THR A 314 20.24 18.40 13.41
C THR A 314 19.65 19.79 13.19
N MET A 315 18.74 20.21 14.06
CA MET A 315 18.08 21.51 13.91
C MET A 315 19.00 22.68 14.19
N GLU A 316 19.97 22.54 15.09
CA GLU A 316 21.02 23.55 15.32
C GLU A 316 21.78 23.87 14.02
N LYS A 317 22.28 22.85 13.32
CA LYS A 317 22.95 22.99 12.02
C LYS A 317 22.07 23.64 10.96
N VAL A 318 20.80 23.23 10.88
CA VAL A 318 19.83 23.80 9.92
C VAL A 318 19.58 25.27 10.23
N ILE A 319 19.36 25.62 11.50
CA ILE A 319 19.11 27.00 11.93
C ILE A 319 20.32 27.89 11.63
N GLU A 320 21.52 27.40 11.90
CA GLU A 320 22.77 28.10 11.58
C GLU A 320 22.89 28.39 10.08
N GLN A 321 22.69 27.38 9.23
CA GLN A 321 22.69 27.56 7.76
C GLN A 321 21.63 28.57 7.30
N VAL A 322 20.42 28.53 7.87
CA VAL A 322 19.36 29.47 7.52
C VAL A 322 19.72 30.90 7.94
N ARG A 323 20.35 31.08 9.10
CA ARG A 323 20.77 32.39 9.60
C ARG A 323 21.93 32.97 8.80
N ALA A 324 22.89 32.14 8.41
CA ALA A 324 24.06 32.53 7.63
C ALA A 324 23.70 33.01 6.22
N ALA A 325 22.61 32.53 5.63
CA ALA A 325 22.14 33.06 4.34
C ALA A 325 21.52 34.45 4.53
N GLU A 326 22.18 35.47 3.97
CA GLU A 326 21.68 36.84 3.97
C GLU A 326 20.42 36.98 3.11
N PRO A 327 19.45 37.82 3.51
CA PRO A 327 18.34 38.18 2.64
C PRO A 327 18.87 38.89 1.38
N GLN A 328 18.65 38.29 0.21
CA GLN A 328 18.87 38.94 -1.08
C GLN A 328 17.79 40.02 -1.24
N ARG A 329 18.23 41.28 -1.30
CA ARG A 329 17.37 42.47 -1.47
C ARG A 329 16.69 42.49 -2.84
#